data_AF-A0AAD6ANR0-F1
#
_entry.id   AF-A0AAD6ANR0-F1
#
_cell.length_a   1.000
_cell.length_b   1.000
_cell.length_c   1.000
_cell.angle_alpha   90.00
_cell.angle_beta   90.00
_cell.angle_gamma   90.00
#
_symmetry.space_group_name_H-M   'P 1'
#
loop_
_entity.id
_entity.type
_entity.pdbx_description
1 polymer ?
#
loop_
_entity_poly.entity_id
_entity_poly.type
_entity_poly.pdbx_seq_one_letter_code
_entity_poly.pdbx_strand_id
1 'polypeptide(L)'
;MCFIGGDGASASGILWRMLRQVIHRGLKASFYWLGLFVSRHPVFFLTVPAVLTIIFGSTVLSRFKPETDLEVLVAPTHSLAKIERSLANSLFPIDQSKHKLYSDLHTPGRYGRLILLAKSGGNILELADQVLQVHKQVLDLHVNYKGFNYTFAHLCVLSHRDKRCLLDDIITIFEDIRQAVLSNSTFHKVPVSYPNTTLKDGRVSFIGHQLGGVSFSQNSRDQQVKFARAVQITYYLRNHGPVVQDVIAERWENEFCALVNRLSTAEAPHASDQLHIQSLTSFSLWRDFHQTGVLAKGEVLVSLVLVLLAATISSSMRDCLRGKPFLGLLGVLTICIANVTAAGIFFISDGKFNSTLLGIPFFAMGDWIPGALLQLLCRPADITEV
;
A
#
# COMPACT_ATOMS: atom_id res chain seq x y z
N MET A 1 -59.64 -7.20 44.41
CA MET A 1 -59.45 -7.38 42.96
C MET A 1 -58.17 -8.19 42.78
N CYS A 2 -58.20 -9.52 42.94
CA CYS A 2 -58.66 -10.52 41.96
C CYS A 2 -57.85 -10.51 40.66
N PHE A 3 -56.79 -11.32 40.62
CA PHE A 3 -56.41 -12.21 39.52
C PHE A 3 -55.59 -13.33 40.18
N ILE A 4 -56.24 -14.36 40.73
CA ILE A 4 -56.55 -15.65 40.07
C ILE A 4 -55.30 -16.24 39.42
N GLY A 5 -54.86 -17.36 40.00
CA GLY A 5 -53.83 -18.22 39.46
C GLY A 5 -54.14 -18.61 38.01
N GLY A 6 -53.13 -18.49 37.18
CA GLY A 6 -53.07 -19.05 35.84
C GLY A 6 -51.84 -19.92 35.75
N ASP A 7 -51.99 -21.19 36.13
CA ASP A 7 -51.09 -22.26 35.69
C ASP A 7 -51.13 -22.31 34.17
N GLY A 8 -50.03 -21.89 33.55
CA GLY A 8 -49.95 -21.78 32.10
C GLY A 8 -48.56 -21.39 31.64
N ALA A 9 -47.51 -21.96 32.25
CA ALA A 9 -46.21 -21.95 31.61
C ALA A 9 -46.36 -22.72 30.29
N SER A 10 -46.44 -22.00 29.18
CA SER A 10 -46.50 -22.57 27.83
C SER A 10 -45.48 -23.69 27.73
N ALA A 11 -45.90 -24.89 27.32
CA ALA A 11 -45.07 -26.09 27.27
C ALA A 11 -43.72 -25.84 26.56
N SER A 12 -43.70 -24.91 25.59
CA SER A 12 -42.50 -24.42 24.92
C SER A 12 -41.46 -23.76 25.86
N GLY A 13 -41.90 -22.93 26.82
CA GLY A 13 -41.02 -22.26 27.79
C GLY A 13 -40.46 -23.21 28.86
N ILE A 14 -41.22 -24.23 29.25
CA ILE A 14 -40.74 -25.28 30.16
C ILE A 14 -39.76 -26.20 29.43
N LEU A 15 -40.08 -26.61 28.20
CA LEU A 15 -39.20 -27.42 27.35
C LEU A 15 -37.87 -26.71 27.07
N TRP A 16 -37.90 -25.40 26.77
CA TRP A 16 -36.70 -24.59 26.58
C TRP A 16 -35.84 -24.50 27.85
N ARG A 17 -36.47 -24.35 29.02
CA ARG A 17 -35.77 -24.35 30.32
C ARG A 17 -35.15 -25.71 30.64
N MET A 18 -35.86 -26.81 30.37
CA MET A 18 -35.34 -28.17 30.56
C MET A 18 -34.22 -28.49 29.57
N LEU A 19 -34.36 -28.12 28.30
CA LEU A 19 -33.31 -28.27 27.28
C LEU A 19 -32.05 -27.49 27.69
N ARG A 20 -32.20 -26.23 28.13
CA ARG A 20 -31.07 -25.43 28.64
C ARG A 20 -30.39 -26.09 29.83
N GLN A 21 -31.16 -26.66 30.77
CA GLN A 21 -30.60 -27.36 31.92
C GLN A 21 -29.86 -28.64 31.55
N VAL A 22 -30.38 -29.42 30.60
CA VAL A 22 -29.73 -30.62 30.07
C VAL A 22 -28.44 -30.25 29.35
N ILE A 23 -28.47 -29.24 28.48
CA ILE A 23 -27.29 -28.72 27.77
C ILE A 23 -26.25 -28.21 28.79
N HIS A 24 -26.67 -27.44 29.80
CA HIS A 24 -25.77 -26.92 30.82
C HIS A 24 -25.14 -28.04 31.67
N ARG A 25 -25.90 -29.09 32.00
CA ARG A 25 -25.35 -30.27 32.71
C ARG A 25 -24.37 -31.03 31.83
N GLY A 26 -24.70 -31.23 30.55
CA GLY A 26 -23.82 -31.87 29.57
C GLY A 26 -22.51 -31.11 29.38
N LEU A 27 -22.58 -29.79 29.16
CA LEU A 27 -21.41 -28.92 29.06
C LEU A 27 -20.56 -28.93 30.34
N LYS A 28 -21.19 -28.85 31.52
CA LYS A 28 -20.47 -28.90 32.80
C LYS A 28 -19.74 -30.23 32.98
N ALA A 29 -20.39 -31.34 32.67
CA ALA A 29 -19.78 -32.67 32.74
C ALA A 29 -18.63 -32.81 31.73
N SER A 30 -18.81 -32.30 30.51
CA SER A 30 -17.79 -32.30 29.46
C SER A 30 -16.56 -31.46 29.87
N PHE A 31 -16.76 -30.21 30.30
CA PHE A 31 -15.64 -29.37 30.76
C PHE A 31 -14.95 -29.91 32.00
N TYR A 32 -15.68 -30.56 32.91
CA TYR A 32 -15.09 -31.23 34.06
C TYR A 32 -14.18 -32.39 33.63
N TRP A 33 -14.65 -33.25 32.72
CA TRP A 33 -13.86 -34.34 32.17
C TRP A 33 -12.63 -33.84 31.38
N LEU A 34 -12.80 -32.79 30.57
CA LEU A 34 -11.70 -32.15 29.86
C LEU A 34 -10.66 -31.59 30.84
N GLY A 35 -11.10 -30.88 31.87
CA GLY A 35 -10.22 -30.34 32.91
C GLY A 35 -9.45 -31.43 33.66
N LEU A 36 -10.12 -32.55 33.99
CA LEU A 36 -9.50 -33.72 34.63
C LEU A 36 -8.47 -34.42 33.72
N PHE A 37 -8.73 -34.45 32.41
CA PHE A 37 -7.80 -35.01 31.44
C PHE A 37 -6.55 -34.12 31.27
N VAL A 38 -6.75 -32.81 31.19
CA VAL A 38 -5.64 -31.83 31.09
C VAL A 38 -4.78 -31.84 32.37
N SER A 39 -5.40 -31.91 33.55
CA SER A 39 -4.64 -31.96 34.82
C SER A 39 -3.85 -33.25 35.01
N ARG A 40 -4.28 -34.37 34.42
CA ARG A 40 -3.55 -35.65 34.45
C ARG A 40 -2.35 -35.69 33.48
N HIS A 41 -2.37 -34.90 32.41
CA HIS A 41 -1.31 -34.89 31.39
C HIS A 41 -0.76 -33.47 31.10
N PRO A 42 -0.26 -32.73 32.10
CA PRO A 42 0.11 -31.32 31.94
C PRO A 42 1.27 -31.12 30.94
N VAL A 43 2.25 -32.03 30.93
CA VAL A 43 3.43 -31.93 30.06
C VAL A 43 3.04 -32.04 28.58
N PHE A 44 2.11 -32.94 28.25
CA PHE A 44 1.64 -33.13 26.87
C PHE A 44 0.94 -31.86 26.35
N PHE A 45 0.04 -31.28 27.15
CA PHE A 45 -0.71 -30.09 26.76
C PHE A 45 0.12 -28.79 26.74
N LEU A 46 1.28 -28.75 27.39
CA LEU A 46 2.22 -27.64 27.28
C LEU A 46 3.18 -27.80 26.08
N THR A 47 3.68 -29.02 25.85
CA THR A 47 4.69 -29.29 24.82
C THR A 47 4.11 -29.29 23.41
N VAL A 48 2.93 -29.87 23.21
CA VAL A 48 2.32 -29.98 21.87
C VAL A 48 2.04 -28.60 21.25
N PRO A 49 1.35 -27.65 21.93
CA PRO A 49 1.15 -26.31 21.38
C PRO A 49 2.47 -25.57 21.12
N ALA A 50 3.46 -25.72 22.01
CA ALA A 50 4.76 -25.08 21.83
C ALA A 50 5.49 -25.58 20.57
N VAL A 51 5.51 -26.91 20.34
CA VAL A 51 6.11 -27.50 19.13
C VAL A 51 5.36 -27.05 17.88
N LEU A 52 4.02 -27.05 17.91
CA LEU A 52 3.22 -26.56 16.78
C LEU A 52 3.53 -25.10 16.48
N THR A 53 3.60 -24.23 17.49
CA THR A 53 3.96 -22.83 17.28
C THR A 53 5.37 -22.66 16.73
N ILE A 54 6.33 -23.49 17.12
CA ILE A 54 7.68 -23.46 16.53
C ILE A 54 7.63 -23.84 15.06
N ILE A 55 6.91 -24.91 14.70
CA ILE A 55 6.75 -25.36 13.32
C ILE A 55 6.09 -24.26 12.48
N PHE A 56 4.91 -23.78 12.89
CA PHE A 56 4.18 -22.73 12.17
C PHE A 56 4.92 -21.38 12.20
N GLY A 57 5.58 -21.04 13.30
CA GLY A 57 6.43 -19.84 13.42
C GLY A 57 7.61 -19.87 12.45
N SER A 58 8.24 -21.03 12.24
CA SER A 58 9.31 -21.18 11.23
C SER A 58 8.80 -20.97 9.80
N THR A 59 7.53 -21.31 9.53
CA THR A 59 6.90 -21.03 8.23
C THR A 59 6.64 -19.55 8.00
N VAL A 60 6.32 -18.78 9.06
CA VAL A 60 6.23 -17.32 8.98
C VAL A 60 7.55 -16.73 8.48
N LEU A 61 8.69 -17.16 9.04
CA LEU A 61 10.00 -16.62 8.67
C LEU A 61 10.44 -17.02 7.25
N SER A 62 10.11 -18.24 6.81
CA SER A 62 10.56 -18.77 5.52
C SER A 62 9.66 -18.42 4.34
N ARG A 63 8.36 -18.21 4.57
CA ARG A 63 7.36 -17.93 3.52
C ARG A 63 6.81 -16.51 3.54
N PHE A 64 7.39 -15.61 4.34
CA PHE A 64 6.99 -14.21 4.38
C PHE A 64 7.11 -13.57 2.98
N LYS A 65 5.97 -13.24 2.38
CA LYS A 65 5.89 -12.51 1.11
C LYS A 65 4.93 -11.34 1.26
N PRO A 66 5.40 -10.08 1.18
CA PRO A 66 4.52 -8.93 1.16
C PRO A 66 3.75 -8.88 -0.16
N GLU A 67 2.48 -8.49 -0.09
CA GLU A 67 1.68 -8.21 -1.29
C GLU A 67 2.15 -6.87 -1.90
N THR A 68 2.59 -6.89 -3.15
CA THR A 68 3.08 -5.72 -3.89
C THR A 68 1.98 -5.00 -4.65
N ASP A 69 0.88 -5.70 -4.95
CA ASP A 69 -0.17 -5.19 -5.83
C ASP A 69 -1.25 -4.46 -5.03
N LEU A 70 -1.13 -3.13 -4.93
CA LEU A 70 -2.10 -2.30 -4.20
C LEU A 70 -3.56 -2.48 -4.67
N GLU A 71 -3.76 -2.69 -5.97
CA GLU A 71 -5.10 -2.89 -6.53
C GLU A 71 -5.80 -4.12 -5.93
N VAL A 72 -5.07 -5.17 -5.58
CA VAL A 72 -5.63 -6.37 -4.94
C VAL A 72 -6.05 -6.10 -3.50
N LEU A 73 -5.38 -5.16 -2.81
CA LEU A 73 -5.72 -4.77 -1.45
C LEU A 73 -6.99 -3.91 -1.37
N VAL A 74 -7.25 -3.08 -2.39
CA VAL A 74 -8.29 -2.04 -2.34
C VAL A 74 -9.51 -2.39 -3.20
N ALA A 75 -9.34 -3.22 -4.22
CA ALA A 75 -10.39 -3.59 -5.15
C ALA A 75 -10.63 -5.12 -5.18
N PRO A 76 -11.89 -5.56 -5.32
CA PRO A 76 -12.23 -6.98 -5.39
C PRO A 76 -11.51 -7.67 -6.54
N THR A 77 -11.11 -8.93 -6.38
CA THR A 77 -10.41 -9.72 -7.40
C THR A 77 -11.26 -9.94 -8.65
N HIS A 78 -12.56 -10.14 -8.46
CA HIS A 78 -13.54 -10.32 -9.52
C HIS A 78 -14.55 -9.18 -9.49
N SER A 79 -14.57 -8.38 -10.55
CA SER A 79 -15.55 -7.33 -10.77
C SER A 79 -15.82 -7.16 -12.27
N LEU A 80 -16.99 -6.64 -12.61
CA LEU A 80 -17.35 -6.33 -14.00
C LEU A 80 -16.29 -5.40 -14.63
N ALA A 81 -15.84 -4.38 -13.90
CA ALA A 81 -14.81 -3.45 -14.35
C ALA A 81 -13.47 -4.16 -14.67
N LYS A 82 -13.07 -5.17 -13.90
CA LYS A 82 -11.85 -5.95 -14.19
C LYS A 82 -12.01 -6.84 -15.44
N ILE A 83 -13.22 -7.36 -15.67
CA ILE A 83 -13.54 -8.14 -16.88
C ILE A 83 -13.56 -7.23 -18.12
N GLU A 84 -14.17 -6.06 -18.03
CA GLU A 84 -14.18 -5.08 -19.12
C GLU A 84 -12.77 -4.59 -19.43
N ARG A 85 -11.94 -4.35 -18.42
CA ARG A 85 -10.52 -4.00 -18.56
C ARG A 85 -9.71 -5.11 -19.23
N SER A 86 -9.90 -6.37 -18.84
CA SER A 86 -9.19 -7.49 -19.47
C SER A 86 -9.62 -7.69 -20.93
N LEU A 87 -10.92 -7.55 -21.21
CA LEU A 87 -11.45 -7.57 -22.58
C LEU A 87 -10.87 -6.42 -23.42
N ALA A 88 -10.88 -5.18 -22.89
CA ALA A 88 -10.31 -4.02 -23.57
C ALA A 88 -8.83 -4.20 -23.86
N ASN A 89 -8.05 -4.71 -22.90
CA ASN A 89 -6.62 -5.00 -23.10
C ASN A 89 -6.38 -6.09 -24.16
N SER A 90 -7.26 -7.08 -24.25
CA SER A 90 -7.16 -8.15 -25.26
C SER A 90 -7.57 -7.67 -26.66
N LEU A 91 -8.58 -6.80 -26.75
CA LEU A 91 -9.08 -6.27 -28.02
C LEU A 91 -8.19 -5.16 -28.58
N PHE A 92 -7.62 -4.34 -27.69
CA PHE A 92 -6.80 -3.18 -28.01
C PHE A 92 -5.46 -3.26 -27.27
N PRO A 93 -4.56 -4.17 -27.67
CA PRO A 93 -3.25 -4.23 -27.04
C PRO A 93 -2.50 -2.92 -27.26
N ILE A 94 -1.86 -2.41 -26.20
CA ILE A 94 -1.10 -1.14 -26.17
C ILE A 94 -0.02 -1.12 -27.27
N ASP A 95 0.46 -2.28 -27.72
CA ASP A 95 1.43 -2.37 -28.80
C ASP A 95 0.86 -2.01 -30.18
N GLN A 96 -0.45 -2.21 -30.41
CA GLN A 96 -1.12 -2.04 -31.71
C GLN A 96 -1.97 -0.76 -31.83
N SER A 97 -2.22 -0.02 -30.74
CA SER A 97 -3.08 1.17 -30.81
C SER A 97 -2.41 2.30 -31.61
N LYS A 98 -3.19 2.90 -32.53
CA LYS A 98 -2.72 3.93 -33.49
C LYS A 98 -2.36 5.27 -32.84
N HIS A 99 -2.90 5.53 -31.65
CA HIS A 99 -2.66 6.72 -30.84
C HIS A 99 -2.33 6.20 -29.45
N LYS A 100 -1.09 6.41 -29.00
CA LYS A 100 -0.57 5.92 -27.73
C LYS A 100 -0.33 7.11 -26.80
N LEU A 101 -1.35 7.91 -26.52
CA LEU A 101 -1.23 8.95 -25.48
C LEU A 101 -1.74 8.40 -24.14
N TYR A 102 -1.35 9.04 -23.04
CA TYR A 102 -1.87 8.79 -21.68
C TYR A 102 -3.40 8.60 -21.65
N SER A 103 -4.11 9.37 -22.48
CA SER A 103 -5.56 9.35 -22.63
C SER A 103 -6.13 8.01 -23.12
N ASP A 104 -5.34 7.21 -23.84
CA ASP A 104 -5.76 5.97 -24.50
C ASP A 104 -5.32 4.71 -23.73
N LEU A 105 -4.51 4.87 -22.67
CA LEU A 105 -4.04 3.77 -21.84
C LEU A 105 -5.11 3.41 -20.79
N HIS A 106 -5.88 2.36 -21.07
CA HIS A 106 -6.86 1.78 -20.12
C HIS A 106 -6.23 1.37 -18.79
N THR A 107 -4.96 0.97 -18.82
CA THR A 107 -4.17 0.58 -17.65
C THR A 107 -2.81 1.27 -17.72
N PRO A 108 -2.48 2.22 -16.81
CA PRO A 108 -1.12 2.70 -16.74
C PRO A 108 -0.27 1.52 -16.26
N GLY A 109 0.63 1.02 -17.11
CA GLY A 109 1.61 0.01 -16.71
C GLY A 109 2.65 0.59 -15.75
N ARG A 110 3.90 0.14 -15.83
CA ARG A 110 5.02 0.83 -15.16
C ARG A 110 5.24 2.22 -15.79
N TYR A 111 5.39 3.24 -14.97
CA TYR A 111 5.70 4.60 -15.43
C TYR A 111 6.38 5.42 -14.35
N GLY A 112 7.19 6.39 -14.79
CA GLY A 112 7.68 7.49 -13.96
C GLY A 112 7.06 8.80 -14.44
N ARG A 113 6.53 9.60 -13.53
CA ARG A 113 5.89 10.88 -13.82
C ARG A 113 6.64 11.99 -13.12
N LEU A 114 7.07 12.98 -13.89
CA LEU A 114 7.77 14.15 -13.45
C LEU A 114 6.80 15.34 -13.47
N ILE A 115 6.63 15.99 -12.34
CA ILE A 115 5.81 17.19 -12.20
C ILE A 115 6.75 18.34 -11.87
N LEU A 116 6.75 19.36 -12.72
CA LEU A 116 7.57 20.55 -12.58
C LEU A 116 6.64 21.75 -12.36
N LEU A 117 6.86 22.47 -11.27
CA LEU A 117 6.11 23.67 -10.92
C LEU A 117 7.03 24.87 -10.89
N ALA A 118 6.59 25.99 -11.45
CA ALA A 118 7.31 27.26 -11.26
C ALA A 118 7.13 27.73 -9.81
N LYS A 119 8.25 28.02 -9.12
CA LYS A 119 8.26 28.63 -7.78
C LYS A 119 7.69 30.06 -7.86
N SER A 120 7.15 30.55 -6.74
CA SER A 120 6.54 31.88 -6.62
C SER A 120 5.37 32.18 -7.58
N GLY A 121 4.75 31.14 -8.17
CA GLY A 121 3.65 31.32 -9.13
C GLY A 121 4.10 31.88 -10.48
N GLY A 122 5.37 31.68 -10.86
CA GLY A 122 5.90 32.03 -12.18
C GLY A 122 5.31 31.20 -13.32
N ASN A 123 5.73 31.52 -14.55
CA ASN A 123 5.29 30.84 -15.76
C ASN A 123 6.27 29.72 -16.13
N ILE A 124 5.81 28.47 -16.18
CA ILE A 124 6.65 27.32 -16.52
C ILE A 124 7.12 27.34 -17.98
N LEU A 125 6.36 28.01 -18.87
CA LEU A 125 6.70 28.10 -20.29
C LEU A 125 7.95 28.96 -20.56
N GLU A 126 8.27 29.89 -19.64
CA GLU A 126 9.49 30.70 -19.72
C GLU A 126 10.73 29.91 -19.26
N LEU A 127 10.53 28.88 -18.42
CA LEU A 127 11.58 28.03 -17.88
C LEU A 127 11.86 26.80 -18.76
N ALA A 128 11.61 26.91 -20.07
CA ALA A 128 11.72 25.81 -21.03
C ALA A 128 13.09 25.13 -21.02
N ASP A 129 14.17 25.90 -20.88
CA ASP A 129 15.53 25.35 -20.87
C ASP A 129 15.80 24.49 -19.62
N GLN A 130 15.33 24.94 -18.44
CA GLN A 130 15.43 24.17 -17.20
C GLN A 130 14.61 22.88 -17.26
N VAL A 131 13.39 22.95 -17.81
CA VAL A 131 12.53 21.78 -18.03
C VAL A 131 13.25 20.73 -18.90
N LEU A 132 13.85 21.16 -20.02
CA LEU A 132 14.58 20.28 -20.93
C LEU A 132 15.88 19.74 -20.32
N GLN A 133 16.56 20.53 -19.47
CA GLN A 133 17.74 20.07 -18.75
C GLN A 133 17.42 18.92 -17.78
N VAL A 134 16.34 19.06 -17.00
CA VAL A 134 15.86 17.99 -16.11
C VAL A 134 15.40 16.78 -16.92
N HIS A 135 14.67 16.99 -18.02
CA HIS A 135 14.27 15.92 -18.94
C HIS A 135 15.48 15.11 -19.45
N LYS A 136 16.56 15.79 -19.86
CA LYS A 136 17.79 15.12 -20.32
C LYS A 136 18.43 14.26 -19.22
N GLN A 137 18.50 14.75 -17.98
CA GLN A 137 19.03 13.97 -16.87
C GLN A 137 18.23 12.69 -16.57
N VAL A 138 16.91 12.73 -16.79
CA VAL A 138 16.06 11.55 -16.65
C VAL A 138 16.32 10.53 -17.76
N LEU A 139 16.53 10.98 -19.01
CA LEU A 139 16.87 10.10 -20.12
C LEU A 139 18.25 9.45 -19.95
N ASP A 140 19.20 10.21 -19.41
CA ASP A 140 20.57 9.78 -19.11
C ASP A 140 20.65 8.96 -17.80
N LEU A 141 19.53 8.64 -17.15
CA LEU A 141 19.52 7.79 -15.95
C LEU A 141 19.95 6.35 -16.28
N HIS A 142 20.86 5.80 -15.49
CA HIS A 142 21.43 4.45 -15.69
C HIS A 142 21.11 3.54 -14.50
N VAL A 143 20.71 2.30 -14.80
CA VAL A 143 20.38 1.28 -13.80
C VAL A 143 21.24 0.05 -14.05
N ASN A 144 22.01 -0.35 -13.04
CA ASN A 144 22.82 -1.56 -13.11
C ASN A 144 21.99 -2.79 -12.71
N TYR A 145 21.90 -3.76 -13.63
CA TYR A 145 21.32 -5.07 -13.36
C TYR A 145 22.19 -6.16 -13.98
N LYS A 146 22.70 -7.08 -13.13
CA LYS A 146 23.58 -8.20 -13.53
C LYS A 146 24.80 -7.77 -14.35
N GLY A 147 25.40 -6.62 -14.05
CA GLY A 147 26.61 -6.13 -14.72
C GLY A 147 26.36 -5.36 -16.02
N PHE A 148 25.09 -5.20 -16.44
CA PHE A 148 24.70 -4.36 -17.56
C PHE A 148 24.04 -3.07 -17.06
N ASN A 149 24.36 -1.95 -17.71
CA ASN A 149 23.75 -0.66 -17.46
C ASN A 149 22.61 -0.43 -18.47
N TYR A 150 21.39 -0.38 -17.94
CA TYR A 150 20.18 -0.07 -18.69
C TYR A 150 19.85 1.41 -18.58
N THR A 151 19.55 2.04 -19.71
CA THR A 151 19.05 3.43 -19.78
C THR A 151 17.56 3.45 -20.11
N PHE A 152 16.92 4.62 -20.02
CA PHE A 152 15.50 4.76 -20.38
C PHE A 152 15.21 4.24 -21.80
N ALA A 153 16.13 4.44 -22.75
CA ALA A 153 15.97 3.97 -24.13
C ALA A 153 15.78 2.44 -24.26
N HIS A 154 16.30 1.68 -23.30
CA HIS A 154 16.17 0.22 -23.27
C HIS A 154 14.86 -0.25 -22.63
N LEU A 155 14.25 0.58 -21.77
CA LEU A 155 13.09 0.24 -20.95
C LEU A 155 11.79 0.84 -21.47
N CYS A 156 11.87 1.88 -22.30
CA CYS A 156 10.72 2.62 -22.78
C CYS A 156 9.77 1.78 -23.64
N VAL A 157 8.51 2.20 -23.67
CA VAL A 157 7.54 1.72 -24.67
C VAL A 157 7.95 2.26 -26.04
N LEU A 158 8.06 1.38 -27.03
CA LEU A 158 8.45 1.78 -28.38
C LEU A 158 7.21 2.11 -29.24
N SER A 159 7.31 3.19 -30.01
CA SER A 159 6.37 3.50 -31.08
C SER A 159 6.53 2.50 -32.23
N HIS A 160 5.41 1.96 -32.73
CA HIS A 160 5.42 0.97 -33.81
C HIS A 160 5.89 1.56 -35.15
N ARG A 161 5.68 2.87 -35.37
CA ARG A 161 6.04 3.53 -36.64
C ARG A 161 7.53 3.82 -36.72
N ASP A 162 8.08 4.43 -35.67
CA ASP A 162 9.42 5.02 -35.71
C ASP A 162 10.46 4.20 -34.93
N LYS A 163 10.03 3.15 -34.22
CA LYS A 163 10.86 2.37 -33.28
C LYS A 163 11.60 3.24 -32.26
N ARG A 164 11.08 4.42 -31.96
CA ARG A 164 11.57 5.36 -30.94
C ARG A 164 10.76 5.22 -29.67
N CYS A 165 11.33 5.65 -28.54
CA CYS A 165 10.58 5.73 -27.29
C CYS A 165 9.38 6.66 -27.43
N LEU A 166 8.25 6.21 -26.89
CA LEU A 166 7.06 7.02 -26.73
C LEU A 166 7.32 8.07 -25.63
N LEU A 167 7.28 9.34 -26.01
CA LEU A 167 7.40 10.49 -25.13
C LEU A 167 6.23 11.43 -25.36
N ASP A 168 5.89 12.20 -24.33
CA ASP A 168 4.84 13.22 -24.41
C ASP A 168 5.20 14.31 -25.43
N ASP A 169 4.25 14.65 -26.30
CA ASP A 169 4.44 15.68 -27.33
C ASP A 169 4.77 17.07 -26.73
N ILE A 170 4.48 17.30 -25.45
CA ILE A 170 4.84 18.54 -24.73
C ILE A 170 6.35 18.83 -24.79
N ILE A 171 7.19 17.79 -24.85
CA ILE A 171 8.64 17.96 -24.93
C ILE A 171 9.03 18.71 -26.22
N THR A 172 8.40 18.37 -27.35
CA THR A 172 8.64 19.03 -28.64
C THR A 172 8.26 20.50 -28.60
N ILE A 173 7.20 20.84 -27.86
CA ILE A 173 6.75 22.23 -27.66
C ILE A 173 7.78 23.01 -26.84
N PHE A 174 8.34 22.40 -25.79
CA PHE A 174 9.41 23.03 -25.01
C PHE A 174 10.70 23.21 -25.82
N GLU A 175 11.04 22.26 -26.70
CA GLU A 175 12.17 22.40 -27.63
C GLU A 175 11.96 23.57 -28.59
N ASP A 176 10.75 23.71 -29.14
CA ASP A 176 10.36 24.81 -30.01
C ASP A 176 10.41 26.17 -29.29
N ILE A 177 9.93 26.23 -28.05
CA ILE A 177 10.03 27.43 -27.20
C ILE A 177 11.49 27.79 -26.95
N ARG A 178 12.33 26.82 -26.60
CA ARG A 178 13.77 27.05 -26.39
C ARG A 178 14.42 27.60 -27.66
N GLN A 179 14.13 27.03 -28.83
CA GLN A 179 14.65 27.55 -30.11
C GLN A 179 14.18 28.97 -30.40
N ALA A 180 12.91 29.29 -30.11
CA ALA A 180 12.38 30.64 -30.26
C ALA A 180 13.13 31.63 -29.34
N VAL A 181 13.33 31.28 -28.07
CA VAL A 181 14.09 32.09 -27.10
C VAL A 181 15.53 32.31 -27.57
N LEU A 182 16.21 31.27 -28.06
CA LEU A 182 17.57 31.39 -28.60
C LEU A 182 17.63 32.29 -29.85
N SER A 183 16.55 32.38 -30.62
CA SER A 183 16.43 33.27 -31.80
C SER A 183 16.05 34.73 -31.46
N ASN A 184 16.25 35.17 -30.20
CA ASN A 184 15.80 36.47 -29.67
C ASN A 184 14.29 36.73 -29.82
N SER A 185 13.49 35.66 -29.89
CA SER A 185 12.04 35.76 -29.90
C SER A 185 11.47 35.40 -28.54
N THR A 186 10.37 36.04 -28.15
CA THR A 186 9.65 35.66 -26.93
C THR A 186 8.91 34.33 -27.12
N PHE A 187 8.69 33.59 -26.03
CA PHE A 187 7.94 32.32 -26.07
C PHE A 187 6.54 32.48 -26.70
N HIS A 188 5.96 33.68 -26.61
CA HIS A 188 4.67 34.03 -27.22
C HIS A 188 4.60 33.85 -28.75
N LYS A 189 5.75 33.76 -29.45
CA LYS A 189 5.77 33.46 -30.88
C LYS A 189 5.44 32.01 -31.21
N VAL A 190 5.51 31.10 -30.23
CA VAL A 190 5.05 29.71 -30.38
C VAL A 190 3.56 29.67 -30.03
N PRO A 191 2.66 29.48 -31.02
CA PRO A 191 1.23 29.39 -30.73
C PRO A 191 0.93 28.05 -30.05
N VAL A 192 0.76 28.08 -28.73
CA VAL A 192 0.31 26.93 -27.94
C VAL A 192 -1.17 27.12 -27.62
N SER A 193 -2.04 26.31 -28.23
CA SER A 193 -3.47 26.29 -27.94
C SER A 193 -3.80 25.19 -26.93
N TYR A 194 -4.76 25.45 -26.03
CA TYR A 194 -5.18 24.47 -25.02
C TYR A 194 -6.69 24.22 -25.13
N PRO A 195 -7.16 22.96 -25.08
CA PRO A 195 -6.43 21.75 -24.69
C PRO A 195 -5.72 21.00 -25.84
N ASN A 196 -6.01 21.37 -27.10
CA ASN A 196 -5.39 20.78 -28.29
C ASN A 196 -4.48 21.81 -28.96
N THR A 197 -3.25 21.41 -29.24
CA THR A 197 -2.26 22.25 -29.91
C THR A 197 -1.83 21.62 -31.23
N THR A 198 -1.59 22.44 -32.24
CA THR A 198 -1.02 22.02 -33.52
C THR A 198 0.50 22.09 -33.44
N LEU A 199 1.16 20.95 -33.64
CA LEU A 199 2.62 20.88 -33.75
C LEU A 199 3.07 21.41 -35.11
N LYS A 200 4.37 21.74 -35.25
CA LYS A 200 4.98 22.12 -36.54
C LYS A 200 4.78 21.08 -37.65
N ASP A 201 4.65 19.81 -37.28
CA ASP A 201 4.38 18.70 -38.21
C ASP A 201 2.94 18.69 -38.75
N GLY A 202 2.07 19.62 -38.32
CA GLY A 202 0.65 19.64 -38.65
C GLY A 202 -0.20 18.65 -37.85
N ARG A 203 0.41 17.87 -36.95
CA ARG A 203 -0.28 16.95 -36.04
C ARG A 203 -0.95 17.73 -34.90
N VAL A 204 -2.18 17.38 -34.57
CA VAL A 204 -2.88 17.92 -33.40
C VAL A 204 -2.58 17.01 -32.20
N SER A 205 -2.02 17.58 -31.13
CA SER A 205 -1.76 16.86 -29.88
C SER A 205 -2.60 17.39 -28.72
N PHE A 206 -3.06 16.49 -27.86
CA PHE A 206 -3.85 16.82 -26.69
C PHE A 206 -2.93 17.02 -25.48
N ILE A 207 -2.76 18.28 -25.06
CA ILE A 207 -1.90 18.69 -23.94
C ILE A 207 -2.68 18.91 -22.63
N GLY A 208 -3.98 18.59 -22.62
CA GLY A 208 -4.87 18.83 -21.48
C GLY A 208 -4.44 18.13 -20.17
N HIS A 209 -3.73 17.02 -20.27
CA HIS A 209 -3.22 16.27 -19.12
C HIS A 209 -1.78 16.65 -18.71
N GLN A 210 -1.12 17.50 -19.52
CA GLN A 210 0.30 17.86 -19.37
C GLN A 210 0.48 19.23 -18.74
N LEU A 211 -0.41 20.20 -19.00
CA LEU A 211 -0.31 21.55 -18.42
C LEU A 211 -1.30 21.76 -17.27
N GLY A 212 -0.83 22.40 -16.19
CA GLY A 212 -1.63 22.75 -15.02
C GLY A 212 -1.62 24.25 -14.72
N GLY A 213 -2.74 24.77 -14.21
CA GLY A 213 -2.88 26.19 -13.86
C GLY A 213 -2.78 27.11 -15.07
N VAL A 214 -3.41 26.73 -16.18
CA VAL A 214 -3.36 27.44 -17.46
C VAL A 214 -4.20 28.71 -17.39
N SER A 215 -3.65 29.83 -17.87
CA SER A 215 -4.40 31.06 -18.12
C SER A 215 -4.28 31.47 -19.59
N PHE A 216 -5.38 31.93 -20.16
CA PHE A 216 -5.50 32.25 -21.57
C PHE A 216 -5.17 33.71 -21.87
N SER A 217 -4.75 33.98 -23.11
CA SER A 217 -4.65 35.34 -23.62
C SER A 217 -6.06 35.91 -23.86
N GLN A 218 -6.33 37.11 -23.35
CA GLN A 218 -7.66 37.76 -23.44
C GLN A 218 -8.08 38.10 -24.88
N ASN A 219 -7.14 38.16 -25.83
CA ASN A 219 -7.39 38.65 -27.19
C ASN A 219 -7.28 37.58 -28.30
N SER A 220 -7.12 36.29 -27.95
CA SER A 220 -6.99 35.22 -28.95
C SER A 220 -8.30 34.43 -29.10
N ARG A 221 -8.82 34.32 -30.33
CA ARG A 221 -9.96 33.43 -30.66
C ARG A 221 -9.63 31.95 -30.45
N ASP A 222 -8.34 31.59 -30.51
CA ASP A 222 -7.85 30.20 -30.55
C ASP A 222 -7.38 29.65 -29.19
N GLN A 223 -7.91 30.16 -28.07
CA GLN A 223 -7.61 29.71 -26.70
C GLN A 223 -6.08 29.56 -26.45
N GLN A 224 -5.31 30.58 -26.85
CA GLN A 224 -3.86 30.54 -26.73
C GLN A 224 -3.43 30.64 -25.26
N VAL A 225 -2.51 29.77 -24.86
CA VAL A 225 -1.95 29.75 -23.51
C VAL A 225 -1.01 30.94 -23.33
N LYS A 226 -1.33 31.80 -22.37
CA LYS A 226 -0.45 32.91 -21.95
C LYS A 226 0.46 32.48 -20.81
N PHE A 227 -0.06 31.66 -19.91
CA PHE A 227 0.59 31.30 -18.67
C PHE A 227 0.24 29.86 -18.30
N ALA A 228 1.20 29.10 -17.80
CA ALA A 228 0.97 27.83 -17.14
C ALA A 228 1.82 27.74 -15.87
N ARG A 229 1.25 27.18 -14.81
CA ARG A 229 1.93 27.08 -13.51
C ARG A 229 2.79 25.82 -13.39
N ALA A 230 2.34 24.73 -14.01
CA ALA A 230 2.98 23.44 -13.89
C ALA A 230 2.96 22.68 -15.23
N VAL A 231 3.95 21.82 -15.42
CA VAL A 231 3.99 20.81 -16.47
C VAL A 231 4.16 19.43 -15.85
N GLN A 232 3.48 18.45 -16.44
CA GLN A 232 3.58 17.03 -16.14
C GLN A 232 4.14 16.30 -17.37
N ILE A 233 5.23 15.55 -17.17
CA ILE A 233 5.87 14.71 -18.19
C ILE A 233 5.84 13.27 -17.69
N THR A 234 5.36 12.35 -18.54
CA THR A 234 5.23 10.93 -18.20
C THR A 234 6.19 10.10 -19.05
N TYR A 235 6.96 9.25 -18.37
CA TYR A 235 7.91 8.30 -18.95
C TYR A 235 7.32 6.90 -18.84
N TYR A 236 6.81 6.38 -19.96
CA TYR A 236 6.20 5.05 -20.01
C TYR A 236 7.26 3.96 -20.13
N LEU A 237 7.22 3.02 -19.18
CA LEU A 237 8.08 1.85 -19.18
C LEU A 237 7.31 0.66 -19.77
N ARG A 238 8.03 -0.26 -20.40
CA ARG A 238 7.43 -1.46 -20.96
C ARG A 238 6.88 -2.34 -19.85
N ASN A 239 5.59 -2.65 -19.93
CA ASN A 239 4.86 -3.49 -18.97
C ASN A 239 4.69 -4.95 -19.44
N HIS A 240 4.96 -5.24 -20.71
CA HIS A 240 4.78 -6.56 -21.30
C HIS A 240 6.15 -7.13 -21.70
N GLY A 241 6.69 -8.00 -20.84
CA GLY A 241 8.01 -8.60 -21.00
C GLY A 241 8.24 -9.75 -20.02
N PRO A 242 9.40 -10.43 -20.10
CA PRO A 242 9.79 -11.42 -19.10
C PRO A 242 9.85 -10.75 -17.71
N VAL A 243 9.54 -11.48 -16.64
CA VAL A 243 9.56 -11.02 -15.21
C VAL A 243 10.82 -10.21 -14.84
N VAL A 244 11.93 -10.46 -15.53
CA VAL A 244 13.19 -9.72 -15.39
C VAL A 244 13.04 -8.23 -15.74
N GLN A 245 12.24 -7.86 -16.75
CA GLN A 245 12.02 -6.47 -17.14
C GLN A 245 11.27 -5.68 -16.06
N ASP A 246 10.30 -6.29 -15.39
CA ASP A 246 9.57 -5.63 -14.29
C ASP A 246 10.51 -5.28 -13.13
N VAL A 247 11.45 -6.17 -12.80
CA VAL A 247 12.45 -5.92 -11.76
C VAL A 247 13.40 -4.78 -12.15
N ILE A 248 13.78 -4.70 -13.44
CA ILE A 248 14.63 -3.59 -13.91
C ILE A 248 13.84 -2.28 -13.92
N ALA A 249 12.57 -2.30 -14.32
CA ALA A 249 11.69 -1.14 -14.30
C ALA A 249 11.47 -0.62 -12.87
N GLU A 250 11.25 -1.52 -11.90
CA GLU A 250 11.16 -1.15 -10.48
C GLU A 250 12.44 -0.47 -9.98
N ARG A 251 13.62 -1.01 -10.34
CA ARG A 251 14.90 -0.36 -10.00
C ARG A 251 15.04 1.01 -10.66
N TRP A 252 14.61 1.15 -11.91
CA TRP A 252 14.61 2.43 -12.60
C TRP A 252 13.69 3.45 -11.92
N GLU A 253 12.49 3.05 -11.49
CA GLU A 253 11.58 3.92 -10.74
C GLU A 253 12.20 4.40 -9.42
N ASN A 254 12.91 3.53 -8.71
CA ASN A 254 13.62 3.88 -7.48
C ASN A 254 14.75 4.89 -7.72
N GLU A 255 15.59 4.65 -8.73
CA GLU A 255 16.67 5.58 -9.12
C GLU A 255 16.10 6.91 -9.65
N PHE A 256 14.97 6.87 -10.36
CA PHE A 256 14.28 8.06 -10.84
C PHE A 256 13.77 8.93 -9.67
N CYS A 257 13.13 8.33 -8.67
CA CYS A 257 12.77 9.04 -7.45
C CYS A 257 14.00 9.60 -6.71
N ALA A 258 15.09 8.85 -6.63
CA ALA A 258 16.32 9.30 -5.99
C ALA A 258 16.95 10.49 -6.74
N LEU A 259 16.98 10.45 -8.08
CA LEU A 259 17.43 11.55 -8.93
C LEU A 259 16.58 12.81 -8.68
N VAL A 260 15.25 12.70 -8.72
CA VAL A 260 14.36 13.84 -8.51
C VAL A 260 14.52 14.43 -7.11
N ASN A 261 14.68 13.60 -6.08
CA ASN A 261 14.95 14.06 -4.73
C ASN A 261 16.30 14.78 -4.62
N ARG A 262 17.34 14.34 -5.35
CA ARG A 262 18.61 15.05 -5.41
C ARG A 262 18.46 16.39 -6.13
N LEU A 263 17.69 16.46 -7.21
CA LEU A 263 17.45 17.71 -7.94
C LEU A 263 16.57 18.70 -7.16
N SER A 264 15.70 18.21 -6.28
CA SER A 264 14.89 19.06 -5.41
C SER A 264 15.64 19.57 -4.17
N THR A 265 16.58 18.80 -3.64
CA THR A 265 17.36 19.13 -2.43
C THR A 265 18.70 19.79 -2.72
N ALA A 266 19.32 19.51 -3.87
CA ALA A 266 20.48 20.26 -4.31
C ALA A 266 20.03 21.68 -4.69
N GLU A 267 20.34 22.64 -3.83
CA GLU A 267 20.67 24.01 -4.24
C GLU A 267 21.85 23.96 -5.23
N ALA A 268 21.59 23.48 -6.44
CA ALA A 268 22.47 23.66 -7.58
C ALA A 268 22.52 25.17 -7.84
N PRO A 269 23.69 25.84 -7.78
CA PRO A 269 23.79 27.29 -7.58
C PRO A 269 23.13 28.20 -8.63
N HIS A 270 22.56 27.68 -9.71
CA HIS A 270 22.00 28.52 -10.79
C HIS A 270 20.72 28.00 -11.47
N ALA A 271 20.22 26.79 -11.20
CA ALA A 271 19.12 26.19 -11.99
C ALA A 271 17.83 25.86 -11.20
N SER A 272 17.89 25.70 -9.88
CA SER A 272 16.76 25.19 -9.07
C SER A 272 16.04 26.23 -8.22
N ASP A 273 16.46 27.51 -8.24
CA ASP A 273 15.82 28.57 -7.44
C ASP A 273 14.40 28.91 -7.90
N GLN A 274 14.04 28.59 -9.15
CA GLN A 274 12.74 28.92 -9.73
C GLN A 274 11.86 27.70 -10.02
N LEU A 275 12.36 26.48 -9.82
CA LEU A 275 11.64 25.24 -10.18
C LEU A 275 11.45 24.35 -8.94
N HIS A 276 10.21 23.90 -8.73
CA HIS A 276 9.87 22.87 -7.75
C HIS A 276 9.55 21.57 -8.48
N ILE A 277 10.31 20.52 -8.16
CA ILE A 277 10.32 19.25 -8.88
C ILE A 277 9.73 18.17 -7.97
N GLN A 278 8.76 17.42 -8.49
CA GLN A 278 8.15 16.27 -7.81
C GLN A 278 8.11 15.06 -8.73
N SER A 279 8.29 13.87 -8.16
CA SER A 279 8.17 12.59 -8.87
C SER A 279 6.99 11.78 -8.35
N LEU A 280 6.27 11.13 -9.25
CA LEU A 280 5.30 10.09 -8.95
C LEU A 280 5.64 8.87 -9.81
N THR A 281 5.70 7.68 -9.22
CA THR A 281 5.96 6.44 -9.97
C THR A 281 4.80 5.46 -9.80
N SER A 282 4.77 4.40 -10.60
CA SER A 282 3.77 3.35 -10.41
C SER A 282 3.88 2.69 -9.02
N PHE A 283 5.10 2.55 -8.50
CA PHE A 283 5.37 1.89 -7.22
C PHE A 283 5.40 2.82 -5.99
N SER A 284 5.48 4.15 -6.18
CA SER A 284 5.60 5.09 -5.05
C SER A 284 4.45 4.98 -4.06
N LEU A 285 3.21 4.80 -4.54
CA LEU A 285 2.06 4.67 -3.66
C LEU A 285 2.16 3.43 -2.77
N TRP A 286 2.55 2.29 -3.34
CA TRP A 286 2.78 1.07 -2.56
C TRP A 286 3.91 1.27 -1.54
N ARG A 287 5.01 1.92 -1.93
CA ARG A 287 6.15 2.20 -1.04
C ARG A 287 5.73 3.05 0.16
N ASP A 288 4.91 4.07 -0.06
CA ASP A 288 4.42 4.95 1.00
C ASP A 288 3.50 4.18 1.98
N PHE A 289 2.62 3.31 1.46
CA PHE A 289 1.84 2.37 2.27
C PHE A 289 2.70 1.37 3.05
N HIS A 290 3.78 0.86 2.45
CA HIS A 290 4.69 -0.03 3.14
C HIS A 290 5.46 0.68 4.26
N GLN A 291 5.91 1.91 4.00
CA GLN A 291 6.65 2.72 4.97
C GLN A 291 5.81 3.07 6.20
N THR A 292 4.53 3.39 6.02
CA THR A 292 3.61 3.59 7.17
C THR A 292 3.50 2.34 8.04
N GLY A 293 3.43 1.15 7.42
CA GLY A 293 3.45 -0.12 8.13
C GLY A 293 4.74 -0.35 8.93
N VAL A 294 5.90 0.07 8.42
CA VAL A 294 7.19 -0.03 9.13
C VAL A 294 7.23 0.91 10.33
N LEU A 295 6.76 2.15 10.18
CA LEU A 295 6.69 3.12 11.27
C LEU A 295 5.77 2.65 12.40
N ALA A 296 4.66 2.01 12.06
CA ALA A 296 3.71 1.49 13.04
C ALA A 296 4.28 0.34 13.90
N LYS A 297 5.34 -0.36 13.46
CA LYS A 297 5.96 -1.48 14.22
C LYS A 297 6.43 -1.04 15.62
N GLY A 298 6.96 0.17 15.75
CA GLY A 298 7.42 0.71 17.03
C GLY A 298 6.28 0.86 18.03
N GLU A 299 5.17 1.46 17.60
CA GLU A 299 3.96 1.64 18.40
C GLU A 299 3.34 0.29 18.82
N VAL A 300 3.39 -0.72 17.94
CA VAL A 300 2.96 -2.09 18.28
C VAL A 300 3.78 -2.68 19.42
N LEU A 301 5.10 -2.53 19.36
CA LEU A 301 5.98 -3.04 20.40
C LEU A 301 5.71 -2.34 21.74
N VAL A 302 5.56 -1.02 21.72
CA VAL A 302 5.26 -0.22 22.94
C VAL A 302 3.93 -0.66 23.55
N SER A 303 2.88 -0.80 22.74
CA SER A 303 1.57 -1.25 23.22
C SER A 303 1.63 -2.67 23.81
N LEU A 304 2.35 -3.60 23.17
CA LEU A 304 2.53 -4.95 23.71
C LEU A 304 3.20 -4.93 25.09
N VAL A 305 4.24 -4.11 25.26
CA VAL A 305 4.92 -3.94 26.55
C VAL A 305 3.97 -3.37 27.60
N LEU A 306 3.18 -2.36 27.25
CA LEU A 306 2.19 -1.78 28.16
C LEU A 306 1.12 -2.79 28.58
N VAL A 307 0.65 -3.63 27.65
CA VAL A 307 -0.31 -4.70 27.94
C VAL A 307 0.29 -5.75 28.87
N LEU A 308 1.55 -6.16 28.63
CA LEU A 308 2.27 -7.08 29.52
C LEU A 308 2.40 -6.50 30.94
N LEU A 309 2.80 -5.23 31.04
CA LEU A 309 2.90 -4.54 32.33
C LEU A 309 1.55 -4.45 33.03
N ALA A 310 0.49 -4.04 32.34
CA ALA A 310 -0.85 -3.99 32.90
C ALA A 310 -1.32 -5.37 33.38
N ALA A 311 -1.11 -6.43 32.59
CA ALA A 311 -1.49 -7.79 32.96
C ALA A 311 -0.73 -8.29 34.20
N THR A 312 0.58 -8.00 34.30
CA THR A 312 1.38 -8.38 35.48
C THR A 312 0.96 -7.59 36.73
N ILE A 313 0.70 -6.29 36.62
CA ILE A 313 0.26 -5.45 37.74
C ILE A 313 -1.14 -5.87 38.20
N SER A 314 -2.09 -6.07 37.28
CA SER A 314 -3.46 -6.49 37.62
C SER A 314 -3.56 -7.89 38.21
N SER A 315 -2.63 -8.79 37.88
CA SER A 315 -2.55 -10.14 38.46
C SER A 315 -1.68 -10.22 39.73
N SER A 316 -1.04 -9.12 40.11
CA SER A 316 -0.29 -8.98 41.35
C SER A 316 -1.22 -8.49 42.46
N MET A 317 -1.53 -9.37 43.42
CA MET A 317 -2.21 -8.96 44.66
C MET A 317 -1.23 -8.27 45.62
N ARG A 318 -1.75 -7.49 46.58
CA ARG A 318 -0.93 -6.84 47.63
C ARG A 318 -0.17 -7.85 48.51
N ASP A 319 -0.68 -9.08 48.59
CA ASP A 319 -0.01 -10.18 49.30
C ASP A 319 0.89 -10.95 48.31
N CYS A 320 2.22 -10.79 48.43
CA CYS A 320 3.21 -11.43 47.56
C CYS A 320 3.13 -12.97 47.53
N LEU A 321 2.58 -13.61 48.57
CA LEU A 321 2.39 -15.06 48.65
C LEU A 321 1.16 -15.56 47.89
N ARG A 322 0.18 -14.70 47.63
CA ARG A 322 -1.09 -15.04 46.95
C ARG A 322 -1.18 -14.45 45.55
N GLY A 323 -0.31 -13.50 45.22
CA GLY A 323 -0.14 -12.96 43.87
C GLY A 323 0.32 -14.05 42.90
N LYS A 324 -0.29 -14.10 41.72
CA LYS A 324 0.09 -15.03 40.64
C LYS A 324 0.53 -14.26 39.39
N PRO A 325 1.57 -13.41 39.48
CA PRO A 325 2.00 -12.55 38.37
C PRO A 325 2.43 -13.37 37.13
N PHE A 326 3.01 -14.55 37.36
CA PHE A 326 3.38 -15.48 36.29
C PHE A 326 2.18 -15.99 35.50
N LEU A 327 1.00 -16.08 36.12
CA LEU A 327 -0.21 -16.56 35.44
C LEU A 327 -0.76 -15.51 34.47
N GLY A 328 -0.68 -14.23 34.83
CA GLY A 328 -0.99 -13.12 33.91
C GLY A 328 0.00 -13.05 32.74
N LEU A 329 1.30 -13.22 33.03
CA LEU A 329 2.35 -13.25 32.00
C LEU A 329 2.16 -14.41 31.02
N LEU A 330 1.93 -15.62 31.52
CA LEU A 330 1.68 -16.79 30.68
C LEU A 330 0.40 -16.64 29.84
N GLY A 331 -0.62 -15.94 30.36
CA GLY A 331 -1.83 -15.60 29.60
C GLY A 331 -1.52 -14.76 28.37
N VAL A 332 -0.80 -13.66 28.52
CA VAL A 332 -0.41 -12.79 27.38
C VAL A 332 0.54 -13.52 26.42
N LEU A 333 1.48 -14.30 26.94
CA LEU A 333 2.39 -15.11 26.12
C LEU A 333 1.62 -16.13 25.26
N THR A 334 0.60 -16.78 25.82
CA THR A 334 -0.25 -17.73 25.08
C THR A 334 -0.98 -17.06 23.92
N ILE A 335 -1.45 -15.82 24.10
CA ILE A 335 -2.08 -15.03 23.03
C ILE A 335 -1.07 -14.70 21.92
N CYS A 336 0.16 -14.32 22.28
CA CYS A 336 1.22 -14.06 21.30
C CYS A 336 1.55 -15.31 20.49
N ILE A 337 1.70 -16.45 21.17
CA ILE A 337 1.94 -17.77 20.57
C ILE A 337 0.79 -18.17 19.63
N ALA A 338 -0.46 -17.94 20.03
CA ALA A 338 -1.63 -18.21 19.19
C ALA A 338 -1.64 -17.35 17.91
N ASN A 339 -1.34 -16.05 18.02
CA ASN A 339 -1.23 -15.15 16.88
C ASN A 339 -0.13 -15.57 15.91
N VAL A 340 1.05 -15.97 16.41
CA VAL A 340 2.15 -16.48 15.58
C VAL A 340 1.75 -17.77 14.87
N THR A 341 1.05 -18.67 15.57
CA THR A 341 0.58 -19.94 15.00
C THR A 341 -0.45 -19.69 13.90
N ALA A 342 -1.42 -18.82 14.13
CA ALA A 342 -2.43 -18.43 13.14
C ALA A 342 -1.79 -17.76 11.91
N ALA A 343 -0.80 -16.89 12.12
CA ALA A 343 -0.04 -16.29 11.03
C ALA A 343 0.73 -17.34 10.22
N GLY A 344 1.34 -18.33 10.87
CA GLY A 344 2.03 -19.43 10.18
C GLY A 344 1.08 -20.26 9.31
N ILE A 345 -0.10 -20.60 9.82
CA ILE A 345 -1.13 -21.29 9.04
C ILE A 345 -1.55 -20.45 7.82
N PHE A 346 -1.73 -19.14 7.99
CA PHE A 346 -2.08 -18.22 6.90
C PHE A 346 -1.03 -18.19 5.79
N PHE A 347 0.26 -18.15 6.14
CA PHE A 347 1.34 -18.18 5.14
C PHE A 347 1.51 -19.55 4.46
N ILE A 348 1.12 -20.65 5.12
CA ILE A 348 1.09 -21.98 4.49
C ILE A 348 0.00 -22.06 3.43
N SER A 349 -1.14 -21.39 3.64
CA SER A 349 -2.23 -21.30 2.65
C SER A 349 -1.95 -20.31 1.51
N ASP A 350 -0.68 -20.00 1.23
CA ASP A 350 -0.24 -19.01 0.24
C ASP A 350 -0.82 -17.59 0.46
N GLY A 351 -1.19 -17.28 1.71
CA GLY A 351 -1.58 -15.93 2.11
C GLY A 351 -0.40 -14.97 2.02
N LYS A 352 -0.62 -13.79 1.45
CA LYS A 352 0.40 -12.73 1.37
C LYS A 352 0.21 -11.70 2.47
N PHE A 353 1.32 -11.14 2.95
CA PHE A 353 1.29 -10.15 4.01
C PHE A 353 0.82 -8.79 3.51
N ASN A 354 -0.10 -8.18 4.24
CA ASN A 354 -0.60 -6.83 4.04
C ASN A 354 -0.32 -6.00 5.31
N SER A 355 0.01 -4.71 5.16
CA SER A 355 0.19 -3.77 6.28
C SER A 355 -1.04 -3.67 7.19
N THR A 356 -2.26 -3.87 6.67
CA THR A 356 -3.48 -3.91 7.49
C THR A 356 -3.50 -5.08 8.49
N LEU A 357 -2.81 -6.20 8.18
CA LEU A 357 -2.72 -7.35 9.09
C LEU A 357 -1.96 -7.02 10.38
N LEU A 358 -1.20 -5.92 10.41
CA LEU A 358 -0.51 -5.44 11.62
C LEU A 358 -1.50 -5.10 12.76
N GLY A 359 -2.76 -4.80 12.44
CA GLY A 359 -3.80 -4.54 13.43
C GLY A 359 -4.38 -5.79 14.11
N ILE A 360 -4.27 -6.96 13.50
CA ILE A 360 -4.91 -8.20 14.00
C ILE A 360 -4.44 -8.58 15.41
N PRO A 361 -3.13 -8.57 15.73
CA PRO A 361 -2.67 -8.88 17.07
C PRO A 361 -3.28 -7.98 18.15
N PHE A 362 -3.56 -6.70 17.84
CA PHE A 362 -4.19 -5.79 18.79
C PHE A 362 -5.65 -6.14 19.08
N PHE A 363 -6.44 -6.44 18.04
CA PHE A 363 -7.81 -6.88 18.22
C PHE A 363 -7.85 -8.21 19.00
N ALA A 364 -6.97 -9.14 18.65
CA ALA A 364 -6.82 -10.40 19.38
C ALA A 364 -6.36 -10.20 20.82
N MET A 365 -5.58 -9.18 21.15
CA MET A 365 -5.26 -8.88 22.55
C MET A 365 -6.44 -8.23 23.27
N GLY A 366 -7.10 -7.24 22.64
CA GLY A 366 -8.21 -6.48 23.25
C GLY A 366 -9.41 -7.32 23.65
N ASP A 367 -9.83 -8.26 22.80
CA ASP A 367 -11.01 -9.09 23.07
C ASP A 367 -10.75 -10.20 24.10
N TRP A 368 -9.51 -10.68 24.20
CA TRP A 368 -9.17 -11.86 24.99
C TRP A 368 -8.75 -11.54 26.42
N ILE A 369 -8.12 -10.39 26.65
CA ILE A 369 -7.67 -9.98 27.99
C ILE A 369 -8.82 -9.93 29.01
N PRO A 370 -10.03 -9.39 28.71
CA PRO A 370 -11.14 -9.38 29.66
C PRO A 370 -11.58 -10.78 30.07
N GLY A 371 -11.66 -11.72 29.12
CA GLY A 371 -12.04 -13.11 29.38
C GLY A 371 -11.01 -13.87 30.21
N ALA A 372 -9.73 -13.71 29.90
CA ALA A 372 -8.64 -14.30 30.67
C ALA A 372 -8.57 -13.73 32.09
N LEU A 373 -8.74 -12.41 32.25
CA LEU A 373 -8.76 -11.74 33.55
C LEU A 373 -9.95 -12.20 34.39
N LEU A 374 -11.14 -12.36 33.79
CA LEU A 374 -12.32 -12.89 34.47
C LEU A 374 -12.09 -14.32 34.99
N GLN A 375 -11.47 -15.18 34.18
CA GLN A 375 -11.12 -16.54 34.60
C GLN A 375 -10.08 -16.57 35.72
N LEU A 376 -9.12 -15.65 35.70
CA LEU A 376 -8.12 -15.48 36.75
C LEU A 376 -8.75 -15.03 38.07
N LEU A 377 -9.68 -14.07 38.00
CA LEU A 377 -10.40 -13.55 39.17
C LEU A 377 -11.41 -14.55 39.75
N CYS A 378 -12.07 -15.35 38.91
CA CYS A 378 -13.03 -16.37 39.34
C CYS A 378 -12.40 -17.67 39.84
N ARG A 379 -11.06 -17.83 39.75
CA ARG A 379 -10.39 -19.03 40.27
C ARG A 379 -10.32 -18.93 41.81
N PRO A 380 -11.02 -19.78 42.58
CA PRO A 380 -10.94 -19.74 44.03
C PRO A 380 -9.50 -19.95 44.47
N ALA A 381 -9.07 -19.18 45.46
CA ALA A 381 -7.70 -19.15 45.95
C ALA A 381 -7.27 -20.40 46.72
N ASP A 382 -8.17 -21.36 46.92
CA ASP A 382 -7.90 -22.57 47.70
C ASP A 382 -7.44 -23.71 46.80
N ILE A 383 -6.16 -23.65 46.44
CA ILE A 383 -5.35 -24.85 46.19
C ILE A 383 -4.10 -24.65 47.02
N THR A 384 -4.20 -24.99 48.30
CA THR A 384 -3.03 -25.35 49.11
C THR A 384 -2.36 -26.53 48.43
N GLU A 385 -1.08 -26.36 48.09
CA GLU A 385 -0.17 -27.46 47.76
C GLU A 385 -0.26 -28.54 48.84
N VAL A 386 -0.67 -29.75 48.44
CA VAL A 386 -0.06 -31.05 48.80
C VAL A 386 -0.20 -31.97 47.61
#